data_AF-A0A920P463-F1
#
_entry.id   AF-A0A920P463-F1
#
_cell.length_a   1.000
_cell.length_b   1.000
_cell.length_c   1.000
_cell.angle_alpha   90.00
_cell.angle_beta   90.00
_cell.angle_gamma   90.00
#
_symmetry.space_group_name_H-M   'P 1'
#
loop_
_entity.id
_entity.type
_entity.pdbx_description
1 polymer ?
#
loop_
_entity_poly.entity_id
_entity_poly.type
_entity_poly.pdbx_seq_one_letter_code
_entity_poly.pdbx_strand_id
1 'polypeptide(L)'
;MSSDAQAKVLRVLEQGVLTRIGGSEPIEVDVRVLSATNKDLEQEIEDGGFREDLFYRLNVVPIRVPSLSERREDIPMLVTHFSKEMSAREGSAPRVFSNAAIERLKTLTWPGNIRELRNTVERLLILSDGSEITSDDVDSLTISRARSADPGRELLALGNFSLFKEEAERAYIPRKASSE
;
A
#
# COMPACT_ATOMS: atom_id res chain seq x y z
N MET A 1 -15.92 -1.92 14.18
CA MET A 1 -15.82 -1.89 15.66
C MET A 1 -17.12 -2.43 16.22
N SER A 2 -17.12 -3.30 17.24
CA SER A 2 -18.39 -3.81 17.79
C SER A 2 -19.22 -2.67 18.40
N SER A 3 -20.55 -2.84 18.45
CA SER A 3 -21.46 -1.84 19.03
C SER A 3 -21.10 -1.51 20.48
N ASP A 4 -20.75 -2.53 21.28
CA ASP A 4 -20.29 -2.36 22.66
C ASP A 4 -19.04 -1.49 22.78
N ALA A 5 -18.10 -1.62 21.84
CA ALA A 5 -16.91 -0.78 21.82
C ALA A 5 -17.25 0.66 21.42
N GLN A 6 -18.20 0.87 20.49
CA GLN A 6 -18.71 2.20 20.13
C GLN A 6 -19.37 2.90 21.32
N ALA A 7 -20.19 2.19 22.10
CA ALA A 7 -20.80 2.73 23.32
C ALA A 7 -19.75 3.16 24.36
N LYS A 8 -18.69 2.38 24.54
CA LYS A 8 -17.61 2.70 25.48
C LYS A 8 -16.81 3.92 25.04
N VAL A 9 -16.48 4.04 23.75
CA VAL A 9 -15.77 5.21 23.22
C VAL A 9 -16.62 6.48 23.35
N LEU A 10 -17.92 6.39 23.03
CA LEU A 10 -18.86 7.50 23.21
C LEU A 10 -18.86 7.99 24.67
N ARG A 11 -18.93 7.06 25.63
CA ARG A 11 -18.89 7.41 27.07
C ARG A 11 -17.61 8.17 27.44
N VAL A 12 -16.46 7.79 26.91
CA VAL A 12 -15.19 8.52 27.14
C VAL A 12 -15.26 9.92 26.55
N LEU A 13 -15.79 10.08 25.34
CA LEU A 13 -15.89 11.38 24.67
C LEU A 13 -16.87 12.33 25.37
N GLU A 14 -17.94 11.81 25.97
CA GLU A 14 -18.98 12.63 26.61
C GLU A 14 -18.74 12.89 28.09
N GLN A 15 -18.26 11.88 28.82
CA GLN A 15 -18.15 11.91 30.28
C GLN A 15 -16.69 11.99 30.76
N GLY A 16 -15.70 11.77 29.89
CA GLY A 16 -14.30 11.69 30.31
C GLY A 16 -14.01 10.51 31.24
N VAL A 17 -14.82 9.44 31.17
CA VAL A 17 -14.73 8.30 32.10
C VAL A 17 -14.70 6.98 31.33
N LEU A 18 -13.83 6.06 31.75
CA LEU A 18 -13.81 4.68 31.29
C LEU A 18 -13.88 3.67 32.44
N THR A 19 -14.20 2.43 32.10
CA THR A 19 -14.19 1.31 33.05
C THR A 19 -13.36 0.17 32.47
N ARG A 20 -12.48 -0.43 33.27
CA ARG A 20 -11.69 -1.59 32.85
C ARG A 20 -12.60 -2.78 32.54
N ILE A 21 -12.19 -3.63 31.60
CA ILE A 21 -12.93 -4.86 31.31
C ILE A 21 -12.92 -5.74 32.57
N GLY A 22 -14.11 -6.14 33.04
CA GLY A 22 -14.28 -6.91 34.27
C GLY A 22 -14.21 -6.09 35.57
N GLY A 23 -13.92 -4.78 35.49
CA GLY A 23 -14.04 -3.86 36.60
C GLY A 23 -15.39 -3.13 36.60
N SER A 24 -15.78 -2.61 37.76
CA SER A 24 -16.95 -1.73 37.91
C SER A 24 -16.58 -0.28 38.23
N GLU A 25 -15.31 -0.03 38.58
CA GLU A 25 -14.83 1.28 39.00
C GLU A 25 -14.68 2.22 37.78
N PRO A 26 -15.37 3.38 37.77
CA PRO A 26 -15.14 4.42 36.79
C PRO A 26 -13.79 5.11 37.04
N ILE A 27 -13.05 5.38 35.97
CA ILE A 27 -11.76 6.07 35.98
C ILE A 27 -11.91 7.33 35.13
N GLU A 28 -11.71 8.50 35.74
CA GLU A 28 -11.63 9.78 35.03
C GLU A 28 -10.35 9.85 34.20
N VAL A 29 -10.47 10.36 32.98
CA VAL A 29 -9.38 10.50 32.02
C VAL A 29 -9.49 11.83 31.28
N ASP A 30 -8.35 12.46 31.07
CA ASP A 30 -8.19 13.60 30.15
C ASP A 30 -7.39 13.13 28.94
N VAL A 31 -8.07 12.96 27.81
CA VAL A 31 -7.49 12.37 26.59
C VAL A 31 -7.87 13.17 25.36
N ARG A 32 -6.89 13.31 24.46
CA ARG A 32 -7.14 13.79 23.10
C ARG A 32 -7.40 12.61 22.18
N VAL A 33 -8.59 12.56 21.59
CA VAL A 33 -8.97 11.49 20.66
C VAL A 33 -8.63 11.89 19.23
N LEU A 34 -7.96 10.97 18.52
CA LEU A 34 -7.68 11.04 17.10
C LEU A 34 -8.25 9.76 16.47
N SER A 35 -9.14 9.92 15.49
CA SER A 35 -9.73 8.79 14.76
C SER A 35 -9.38 8.86 13.29
N ALA A 36 -9.20 7.70 12.66
CA ALA A 36 -9.01 7.57 11.22
C ALA A 36 -9.81 6.38 10.72
N THR A 37 -10.36 6.50 9.51
CA THR A 37 -11.12 5.44 8.84
C THR A 37 -10.88 5.51 7.34
N ASN A 38 -10.91 4.36 6.69
CA ASN A 38 -10.94 4.23 5.23
C ASN A 38 -12.33 3.82 4.71
N LYS A 39 -13.31 3.67 5.61
CA LYS A 39 -14.71 3.40 5.29
C LYS A 39 -15.47 4.70 5.19
N ASP A 40 -16.51 4.69 4.36
CA ASP A 40 -17.52 5.73 4.36
C ASP A 40 -18.42 5.54 5.60
N LEU A 41 -18.30 6.45 6.57
CA LEU A 41 -19.07 6.34 7.82
C LEU A 41 -20.54 6.70 7.63
N GLU A 42 -20.89 7.51 6.62
CA GLU A 42 -22.28 7.85 6.35
C GLU A 42 -23.01 6.59 5.86
N GLN A 43 -22.40 5.86 4.93
CA GLN A 43 -22.93 4.55 4.49
C GLN A 43 -22.97 3.52 5.63
N GLU A 44 -21.92 3.45 6.47
CA GLU A 44 -21.92 2.50 7.60
C GLU A 44 -22.98 2.83 8.67
N ILE A 45 -23.42 4.09 8.78
CA ILE A 45 -24.55 4.47 9.63
C ILE A 45 -25.86 3.97 9.03
N GLU A 46 -26.07 4.18 7.72
CA GLU A 46 -27.25 3.67 7.00
C GLU A 46 -27.37 2.15 7.11
N ASP A 47 -26.24 1.44 7.00
CA ASP A 47 -26.17 -0.02 7.10
C ASP A 47 -26.25 -0.53 8.56
N GLY A 48 -26.35 0.37 9.55
CA GLY A 48 -26.39 0.04 10.98
C GLY A 48 -25.07 -0.49 11.56
N GLY A 49 -23.97 -0.39 10.81
CA GLY A 49 -22.63 -0.79 11.23
C GLY A 49 -21.93 0.24 12.13
N PHE A 50 -22.40 1.49 12.13
CA PHE A 50 -21.83 2.58 12.92
C PHE A 50 -22.91 3.45 13.58
N ARG A 51 -22.65 3.88 14.81
CA ARG A 51 -23.57 4.74 15.56
C ARG A 51 -23.45 6.19 15.11
N GLU A 52 -24.60 6.77 14.80
CA GLU A 52 -24.72 8.17 14.38
C GLU A 52 -24.24 9.16 15.46
N ASP A 53 -24.57 8.92 16.73
CA ASP A 53 -24.16 9.79 17.85
C ASP A 53 -22.63 9.85 18.02
N LEU A 54 -21.95 8.71 17.89
CA LEU A 54 -20.50 8.63 17.91
C LEU A 54 -19.88 9.34 16.71
N PHE A 55 -20.49 9.24 15.53
CA PHE A 55 -20.00 9.92 14.33
C PHE A 55 -19.96 11.43 14.53
N TYR A 56 -21.04 12.04 15.01
CA TYR A 56 -21.06 13.49 15.25
C TYR A 56 -20.06 13.95 16.32
N ARG A 57 -19.74 13.11 17.31
CA ARG A 57 -18.69 13.41 18.31
C ARG A 57 -17.27 13.34 17.75
N LEU A 58 -17.02 12.45 16.78
CA LEU A 58 -15.72 12.30 16.15
C LEU A 58 -15.51 13.29 14.98
N ASN A 59 -16.58 13.61 14.25
CA ASN A 59 -16.52 14.39 13.00
C ASN A 59 -16.56 15.91 13.21
N VAL A 60 -15.86 16.41 14.23
CA VAL A 60 -15.83 17.86 14.55
C VAL A 60 -14.84 18.60 13.65
N VAL A 61 -13.66 18.03 13.44
CA VAL A 61 -12.61 18.59 12.56
C VAL A 61 -12.14 17.50 11.59
N PRO A 62 -12.88 17.27 10.49
CA PRO A 62 -12.50 16.27 9.50
C PRO A 62 -11.23 16.70 8.76
N ILE A 63 -10.28 15.77 8.65
CA ILE A 63 -9.06 15.95 7.84
C ILE A 63 -9.05 14.88 6.76
N ARG A 64 -9.30 15.28 5.51
CA ARG A 64 -9.17 14.40 4.35
C ARG A 64 -7.70 14.26 3.98
N VAL A 65 -7.19 13.02 4.01
CA VAL A 65 -5.85 12.70 3.52
C VAL A 65 -5.95 12.27 2.06
N PRO A 66 -5.38 13.03 1.09
CA PRO A 66 -5.44 12.64 -0.31
C PRO A 66 -4.62 11.38 -0.59
N SER A 67 -5.12 10.58 -1.53
CA SER A 67 -4.41 9.45 -2.09
C SER A 67 -3.13 9.90 -2.80
N LEU A 68 -2.15 9.03 -2.94
CA LEU A 68 -0.89 9.35 -3.63
C LEU A 68 -1.13 9.74 -5.10
N SER A 69 -2.17 9.20 -5.73
CA SER A 69 -2.57 9.58 -7.10
C SER A 69 -3.01 11.03 -7.21
N GLU A 70 -3.59 11.62 -6.16
CA GLU A 70 -3.98 13.04 -6.12
C GLU A 70 -2.78 13.97 -5.85
N ARG A 71 -1.62 13.42 -5.44
CA ARG A 71 -0.40 14.17 -5.07
C ARG A 71 0.87 13.53 -5.60
N ARG A 72 0.89 13.25 -6.91
CA ARG A 72 2.03 12.62 -7.60
C ARG A 72 3.33 13.43 -7.52
N GLU A 73 3.23 14.74 -7.29
CA GLU A 73 4.39 15.61 -7.10
C GLU A 73 5.21 15.29 -5.84
N ASP A 74 4.63 14.57 -4.87
CA ASP A 74 5.35 14.12 -3.67
C ASP A 74 6.27 12.92 -3.94
N ILE A 75 6.06 12.20 -5.05
CA ILE A 75 6.76 10.93 -5.35
C ILE A 75 8.29 11.09 -5.36
N PRO A 76 8.90 12.11 -6.02
CA PRO A 76 10.36 12.27 -6.03
C PRO A 76 10.95 12.40 -4.62
N MET A 77 10.30 13.16 -3.74
CA MET A 77 10.72 13.34 -2.35
C MET A 77 10.59 12.03 -1.56
N LEU A 78 9.47 11.32 -1.74
CA LEU A 78 9.23 10.04 -1.08
C LEU A 78 10.24 8.96 -1.51
N VAL A 79 10.52 8.85 -2.81
CA VAL A 79 11.54 7.92 -3.34
C VAL A 79 12.90 8.24 -2.71
N THR A 80 13.30 9.51 -2.73
CA THR A 80 14.56 9.95 -2.12
C THR A 80 14.63 9.60 -0.63
N HIS A 81 13.53 9.79 0.10
CA HIS A 81 13.45 9.46 1.52
C HIS A 81 13.61 7.96 1.75
N PHE A 82 12.87 7.12 1.01
CA PHE A 82 12.94 5.67 1.15
C PHE A 82 14.30 5.10 0.76
N SER A 83 14.91 5.59 -0.33
CA SER A 83 16.26 5.17 -0.72
C SER A 83 17.28 5.46 0.38
N LYS A 84 17.23 6.65 0.98
CA LYS A 84 18.11 7.01 2.10
C LYS A 84 17.85 6.14 3.34
N GLU A 85 16.59 5.91 3.66
CA GLU A 85 16.20 5.08 4.82
C GLU A 85 16.69 3.63 4.67
N MET A 86 16.58 3.05 3.47
CA MET A 86 17.00 1.66 3.23
C MET A 86 18.53 1.52 3.23
N SER A 87 19.24 2.43 2.55
CA SER A 87 20.70 2.43 2.55
C SER A 87 21.31 2.61 3.93
N ALA A 88 20.70 3.45 4.78
CA ALA A 88 21.13 3.60 6.17
C ALA A 88 20.96 2.30 6.99
N ARG A 89 19.94 1.49 6.69
CA ARG A 89 19.70 0.21 7.37
C ARG A 89 20.66 -0.89 6.92
N GLU A 90 21.03 -0.90 5.64
CA GLU A 90 21.92 -1.91 5.05
C GLU A 90 23.41 -1.55 5.14
N GLY A 91 23.74 -0.30 5.52
CA GLY A 91 25.11 0.19 5.52
C GLY A 91 25.69 0.38 4.11
N SER A 92 24.83 0.51 3.10
CA SER A 92 25.19 0.70 1.70
C SER A 92 25.04 2.18 1.28
N ALA A 93 25.64 2.56 0.15
CA ALA A 93 25.41 3.89 -0.41
C ALA A 93 24.02 3.95 -1.09
N PRO A 94 23.28 5.07 -0.98
CA PRO A 94 22.01 5.24 -1.68
C PRO A 94 22.21 5.19 -3.18
N ARG A 95 21.57 4.20 -3.83
CA ARG A 95 21.45 4.16 -5.28
C ARG A 95 20.57 5.30 -5.77
N VAL A 96 20.93 5.86 -6.92
CA VAL A 96 20.25 7.02 -7.50
C VAL A 96 19.17 6.52 -8.46
N PHE A 97 18.06 7.25 -8.51
CA PHE A 97 17.02 7.05 -9.52
C PHE A 97 17.24 8.07 -10.63
N SER A 98 17.27 7.61 -11.88
CA SER A 98 17.27 8.50 -13.04
C SER A 98 16.00 9.36 -13.06
N ASN A 99 16.07 10.54 -13.67
CA ASN A 99 14.89 11.40 -13.84
C ASN A 99 13.78 10.68 -14.61
N ALA A 100 14.13 9.86 -15.60
CA ALA A 100 13.18 9.06 -16.36
C ALA A 100 12.46 8.02 -15.49
N ALA A 101 13.16 7.37 -14.55
CA ALA A 101 12.55 6.45 -13.59
C ALA A 101 11.55 7.16 -12.68
N ILE A 102 11.90 8.35 -12.16
CA ILE A 102 11.01 9.15 -11.31
C ILE A 102 9.75 9.56 -12.07
N GLU A 103 9.89 10.09 -13.29
CA GLU A 103 8.74 10.46 -14.11
C GLU A 103 7.89 9.22 -14.44
N ARG A 104 8.51 8.06 -14.66
CA ARG A 104 7.78 6.82 -14.86
C ARG A 104 6.95 6.44 -13.62
N LEU A 105 7.54 6.50 -12.44
CA LEU A 105 6.85 6.23 -11.17
C LEU A 105 5.66 7.18 -10.95
N LYS A 106 5.74 8.45 -11.40
CA LYS A 106 4.63 9.40 -11.34
C LYS A 106 3.45 9.01 -12.23
N THR A 107 3.67 8.31 -13.34
CA THR A 107 2.58 7.89 -14.25
C THR A 107 1.72 6.76 -13.69
N LEU A 108 2.19 6.05 -12.65
CA LEU A 108 1.50 4.92 -12.05
C LEU A 108 0.40 5.36 -11.07
N THR A 109 -0.60 4.49 -10.84
CA THR A 109 -1.80 4.81 -10.05
C THR A 109 -1.67 4.59 -8.55
N TRP A 110 -0.77 3.71 -8.11
CA TRP A 110 -0.50 3.44 -6.68
C TRP A 110 -1.75 3.17 -5.82
N PRO A 111 -2.58 2.14 -6.11
CA PRO A 111 -3.76 1.80 -5.29
C PRO A 111 -3.41 1.55 -3.81
N GLY A 112 -2.23 1.01 -3.52
CA GLY A 112 -1.73 0.84 -2.15
C GLY A 112 -1.05 2.07 -1.56
N ASN A 113 -1.14 3.23 -2.24
CA ASN A 113 -0.57 4.52 -1.85
C ASN A 113 0.93 4.42 -1.50
N ILE A 114 1.34 5.16 -0.47
CA ILE A 114 2.73 5.24 0.01
C ILE A 114 3.30 3.86 0.34
N ARG A 115 2.48 2.92 0.84
CA ARG A 115 2.94 1.56 1.18
C ARG A 115 3.37 0.80 -0.07
N GLU A 116 2.58 0.89 -1.14
CA GLU A 116 2.94 0.26 -2.41
C GLU A 116 4.16 0.93 -3.04
N LEU A 117 4.22 2.27 -3.04
CA LEU A 117 5.40 3.00 -3.53
C LEU A 117 6.67 2.55 -2.80
N ARG A 118 6.65 2.51 -1.46
CA ARG A 118 7.78 2.09 -0.64
C ARG A 118 8.25 0.68 -1.00
N ASN A 119 7.33 -0.28 -1.06
CA ASN A 119 7.66 -1.67 -1.39
C ASN A 119 8.22 -1.80 -2.82
N THR A 120 7.73 -1.01 -3.76
CA THR A 120 8.25 -0.99 -5.13
C THR A 120 9.64 -0.38 -5.19
N VAL A 121 9.89 0.73 -4.48
CA VAL A 121 11.21 1.36 -4.38
C VAL A 121 12.21 0.40 -3.74
N GLU A 122 11.84 -0.27 -2.65
CA GLU A 122 12.66 -1.30 -2.02
C GLU A 122 13.00 -2.43 -3.00
N ARG A 123 12.01 -2.93 -3.73
CA ARG A 123 12.23 -3.97 -4.75
C ARG A 123 13.18 -3.50 -5.85
N LEU A 124 13.02 -2.28 -6.35
CA LEU A 124 13.90 -1.69 -7.37
C LEU A 124 15.34 -1.63 -6.87
N LEU A 125 15.54 -1.20 -5.62
CA LEU A 125 16.87 -1.12 -5.01
C LEU A 125 17.56 -2.48 -4.89
N ILE A 126 16.80 -3.56 -4.65
CA ILE A 126 17.30 -4.93 -4.48
C ILE A 126 17.54 -5.63 -5.83
N LEU A 127 16.59 -5.52 -6.77
CA LEU A 127 16.55 -6.35 -7.98
C LEU A 127 17.15 -5.68 -9.22
N SER A 128 17.23 -4.35 -9.27
CA SER A 128 17.82 -3.69 -10.43
C SER A 128 19.32 -3.83 -10.42
N ASP A 129 19.92 -4.08 -11.58
CA ASP A 129 21.36 -4.14 -11.73
C ASP A 129 21.96 -2.73 -11.91
N GLY A 130 23.26 -2.58 -11.66
CA GLY A 130 23.99 -1.33 -11.91
C GLY A 130 23.90 -0.26 -10.80
N SER A 131 24.47 0.91 -11.05
CA SER A 131 24.58 2.00 -10.05
C SER A 131 23.37 2.94 -9.99
N GLU A 132 22.53 2.94 -11.02
CA GLU A 132 21.37 3.81 -11.18
C GLU A 132 20.11 3.00 -11.54
N ILE A 133 18.96 3.41 -11.01
CA ILE A 133 17.65 2.84 -11.35
C ILE A 133 17.07 3.59 -12.56
N THR A 134 16.76 2.85 -13.63
CA THR A 134 16.29 3.38 -14.91
C THR A 134 14.76 3.28 -15.05
N SER A 135 14.19 3.89 -16.10
CA SER A 135 12.77 3.69 -16.43
C SER A 135 12.43 2.25 -16.77
N ASP A 136 13.37 1.53 -17.39
CA ASP A 136 13.18 0.14 -17.83
C ASP A 136 13.12 -0.82 -16.62
N ASP A 137 13.90 -0.52 -15.58
CA ASP A 137 13.81 -1.17 -14.27
C ASP A 137 12.41 -1.00 -13.66
N VAL A 138 11.87 0.22 -13.69
CA VAL A 138 10.53 0.52 -13.19
C VAL A 138 9.49 -0.27 -13.98
N ASP A 139 9.58 -0.27 -15.30
CA ASP A 139 8.61 -0.97 -16.16
C ASP A 139 8.64 -2.48 -15.97
N SER A 140 9.83 -3.08 -15.93
CA SER A 140 9.98 -4.52 -15.75
C SER A 140 9.40 -5.02 -14.41
N LEU A 141 9.61 -4.26 -13.32
CA LEU A 141 9.22 -4.69 -11.97
C LEU A 141 7.82 -4.25 -11.54
N THR A 142 7.21 -3.26 -12.21
CA THR A 142 5.85 -2.77 -11.91
C THR A 142 4.78 -3.34 -12.83
N ILE A 143 5.07 -3.54 -14.12
CA ILE A 143 4.09 -4.09 -15.09
C ILE A 143 3.86 -5.59 -14.87
N SER A 144 4.82 -6.30 -14.27
CA SER A 144 4.63 -7.70 -13.85
C SER A 144 3.40 -7.88 -12.93
N ARG A 145 3.01 -6.84 -12.19
CA ARG A 145 1.78 -6.85 -11.36
C ARG A 145 0.49 -6.70 -12.17
N ALA A 146 0.51 -5.97 -13.29
CA ALA A 146 -0.62 -5.86 -14.21
C ALA A 146 -0.81 -7.12 -15.06
N ARG A 147 0.29 -7.89 -15.27
CA ARG A 147 0.27 -9.23 -15.87
C ARG A 147 0.21 -10.34 -14.82
N SER A 148 -0.54 -10.18 -13.73
CA SER A 148 -1.00 -11.33 -12.94
C SER A 148 -2.06 -12.16 -13.69
N ALA A 149 -1.89 -12.38 -15.00
CA ALA A 149 -2.15 -13.67 -15.61
C ALA A 149 -0.84 -14.43 -15.40
N ASP A 150 -0.75 -15.15 -14.29
CA ASP A 150 0.40 -15.99 -13.94
C ASP A 150 0.69 -16.92 -15.13
N PRO A 151 1.76 -16.69 -15.92
CA PRO A 151 2.07 -17.53 -17.07
C PRO A 151 2.41 -18.95 -16.60
N GLY A 152 2.91 -19.08 -15.37
CA GLY A 152 3.14 -20.35 -14.71
C GLY A 152 1.84 -21.11 -14.43
N ARG A 153 0.75 -20.44 -14.07
CA ARG A 153 -0.58 -21.09 -13.90
C ARG A 153 -1.15 -21.58 -15.21
N GLU A 154 -1.00 -20.83 -16.29
CA GLU A 154 -1.49 -21.23 -17.61
C GLU A 154 -0.69 -22.43 -18.16
N LEU A 155 0.63 -22.43 -17.96
CA LEU A 155 1.48 -23.57 -18.28
C LEU A 155 1.23 -24.78 -17.35
N LEU A 156 1.03 -24.58 -16.04
CA LEU A 156 0.76 -25.64 -15.06
C LEU A 156 -0.68 -26.19 -15.13
N ALA A 157 -1.59 -25.47 -15.79
CA ALA A 157 -2.95 -25.94 -16.07
C ALA A 157 -2.99 -26.93 -17.26
N LEU A 158 -1.90 -27.07 -18.00
CA LEU A 158 -1.75 -28.12 -19.01
C LEU A 158 -1.59 -29.46 -18.29
N GLY A 159 -2.64 -30.28 -18.33
CA GLY A 159 -2.73 -31.55 -17.59
C GLY A 159 -1.71 -32.63 -17.97
N ASN A 160 -0.73 -32.34 -18.85
CA ASN A 160 0.37 -33.24 -19.15
C ASN A 160 1.70 -32.49 -19.36
N PHE A 161 2.79 -33.16 -19.01
CA PHE A 161 4.15 -32.61 -19.04
C PHE A 161 4.70 -32.39 -20.46
N SER A 162 4.20 -33.13 -21.46
CA SER A 162 4.64 -32.97 -22.86
C SER A 162 4.15 -31.66 -23.47
N LEU A 163 2.88 -31.31 -23.24
CA LEU A 163 2.29 -30.04 -23.69
C LEU A 163 2.93 -28.84 -22.99
N PHE A 164 3.24 -28.99 -21.70
CA PHE A 164 4.01 -27.99 -20.96
C PHE A 164 5.37 -27.72 -21.62
N LYS A 165 6.10 -28.78 -21.98
CA LYS A 165 7.43 -28.66 -22.60
C LYS A 165 7.36 -27.97 -23.97
N GLU A 166 6.35 -28.32 -24.78
CA GLU A 166 6.19 -27.82 -26.14
C GLU A 166 5.83 -26.33 -26.17
N GLU A 167 4.92 -25.88 -25.29
CA GLU A 167 4.55 -24.46 -25.16
C GLU A 167 5.69 -23.63 -24.52
N ALA A 168 6.42 -24.19 -23.55
CA ALA A 168 7.59 -23.53 -22.97
C ALA A 168 8.72 -23.32 -24.00
N GLU A 169 9.01 -24.32 -24.84
CA GLU A 169 10.00 -24.21 -25.91
C GLU A 169 9.58 -23.17 -26.97
N ARG A 170 8.30 -23.18 -27.37
CA ARG A 170 7.75 -22.24 -28.36
C ARG A 170 7.79 -20.78 -27.88
N ALA A 171 7.56 -20.53 -26.59
CA ALA A 171 7.66 -19.20 -25.99
C ALA A 171 9.12 -18.72 -25.83
N TYR A 172 10.07 -19.63 -25.68
CA TYR A 172 11.47 -19.32 -25.40
C TYR A 172 12.31 -19.03 -26.67
N ILE A 173 12.10 -19.79 -27.74
CA ILE A 173 12.88 -19.69 -28.99
C ILE A 173 12.82 -18.29 -29.66
N PRO A 174 11.66 -17.61 -29.81
CA PRO A 174 11.61 -16.30 -30.47
C PRO A 174 12.27 -15.19 -29.63
N ARG A 175 12.30 -15.32 -28.30
CA ARG A 175 13.01 -14.38 -27.41
C ARG A 175 14.52 -14.50 -27.54
N LYS A 176 15.04 -15.71 -27.73
CA LYS A 176 16.47 -15.94 -27.91
C LYS A 176 16.96 -15.48 -29.30
N ALA A 177 16.12 -15.64 -30.33
CA ALA A 177 16.43 -15.19 -31.70
C ALA A 177 16.34 -13.67 -31.91
N SER A 178 15.71 -12.92 -31.00
CA SER A 178 15.63 -11.45 -31.08
C SER A 178 16.73 -10.73 -30.29
N SER A 179 17.65 -11.48 -29.67
CA SER A 179 18.73 -10.97 -28.83
C SER A 179 20.13 -11.30 -29.37
N GLU A 180 20.21 -11.70 -30.65
CA GLU A 180 21.43 -11.79 -31.47
C GLU A 180 21.36 -10.80 -32.63
#